data_AF-A0A6P1A5D3-F1
#
_entry.id   AF-A0A6P1A5D3-F1
#
_cell.length_a   1.000
_cell.length_b   1.000
_cell.length_c   1.000
_cell.angle_alpha   90.00
_cell.angle_beta   90.00
_cell.angle_gamma   90.00
#
_symmetry.space_group_name_H-M   'P 1'
#
loop_
_entity.id
_entity.type
_entity.pdbx_description
1 polymer ?
#
loop_
_entity_poly.entity_id
_entity_poly.type
_entity_poly.pdbx_seq_one_letter_code
_entity_poly.pdbx_strand_id
1 'polypeptide(L)'
;MRVFVLNKNRQPLDPCKPARARILLSAGKAKVYRRYPFTIILAEEVKRPITHEHQLKIDPGAKTSGLAIVQGKRVIWGSELTHRGFQIREALISRRQLRRSRRNRKTRYRKPRFLNRTRPKGWLAPSLTSRVQNILTWVKKLSRFCPVTGISQELVRFDTQKLQNPEISGIEYQQGTLYGYELREYLLEKWNRKCAYCGVTGTQLEVEHIKPLSKGGSNRVSNLAIGRRPRYANACRPCNQAKSNQDIELFLSKKPSILKRILSQAKRPLADAASVNTTRWKLYHDIKSIGLPVEVGSGGLTKFNRCRQSLPKTHWLDAANVGKVETLIVEVTLPLVITAKGHGTRQLCRTNKYGFPTRHCSRIKFHKGFQTGDIVRAVVTKGKKIGTYVGRVATRKSGSFNISTKSGLVQGISHKYCKFIHRKDGYAYTN
;
A
#
# COMPACT_ATOMS: atom_id res chain seq x y z
N MET A 1 -15.91 9.71 -7.91
CA MET A 1 -15.92 8.24 -8.16
C MET A 1 -17.28 7.85 -8.71
N ARG A 2 -17.31 7.03 -9.75
CA ARG A 2 -18.52 6.39 -10.25
C ARG A 2 -18.99 5.28 -9.32
N VAL A 3 -20.27 4.96 -9.41
CA VAL A 3 -20.95 3.92 -8.63
C VAL A 3 -21.00 2.65 -9.46
N PHE A 4 -20.57 1.52 -8.89
CA PHE A 4 -20.66 0.24 -9.56
C PHE A 4 -22.12 -0.19 -9.70
N VAL A 5 -22.47 -0.77 -10.84
CA VAL A 5 -23.83 -1.18 -11.16
C VAL A 5 -23.82 -2.66 -11.52
N LEU A 6 -24.67 -3.43 -10.87
CA LEU A 6 -24.95 -4.81 -11.22
C LEU A 6 -26.32 -4.91 -11.87
N ASN A 7 -26.41 -5.77 -12.88
CA ASN A 7 -27.68 -6.22 -13.42
C ASN A 7 -28.43 -7.10 -12.40
N LYS A 8 -29.72 -7.39 -12.61
CA LYS A 8 -30.53 -8.24 -11.73
C LYS A 8 -29.91 -9.63 -11.50
N ASN A 9 -29.32 -10.19 -12.56
CA ASN A 9 -28.58 -11.46 -12.55
C ASN A 9 -27.15 -11.38 -11.95
N ARG A 10 -26.76 -10.23 -11.39
CA ARG A 10 -25.43 -9.93 -10.82
C ARG A 10 -24.29 -9.82 -11.83
N GLN A 11 -24.57 -9.77 -13.13
CA GLN A 11 -23.59 -9.40 -14.14
C GLN A 11 -23.14 -7.93 -13.93
N PRO A 12 -21.84 -7.64 -13.96
CA PRO A 12 -21.35 -6.27 -13.84
C PRO A 12 -21.70 -5.44 -15.09
N LEU A 13 -22.18 -4.23 -14.86
CA LEU A 13 -22.46 -3.23 -15.89
C LEU A 13 -21.48 -2.05 -15.75
N ASP A 14 -21.49 -1.16 -16.74
CA ASP A 14 -20.71 0.07 -16.70
C ASP A 14 -21.03 0.90 -15.44
N PRO A 15 -20.01 1.34 -14.68
CA PRO A 15 -20.22 2.22 -13.55
C PRO A 15 -20.84 3.56 -13.97
N CYS A 16 -21.81 4.03 -13.19
CA CYS A 16 -22.56 5.24 -13.51
C CYS A 16 -22.16 6.43 -12.63
N LYS A 17 -22.51 7.66 -13.06
CA LYS A 17 -22.30 8.87 -12.24
C LYS A 17 -23.14 8.78 -10.95
N PRO A 18 -22.67 9.33 -9.81
CA PRO A 18 -23.43 9.36 -8.56
C PRO A 18 -24.83 9.98 -8.69
N ALA A 19 -25.01 10.97 -9.58
CA ALA A 19 -26.32 11.55 -9.87
C ALA A 19 -27.31 10.50 -10.41
N ARG A 20 -26.91 9.70 -11.41
CA ARG A 20 -27.74 8.61 -11.97
C ARG A 20 -28.03 7.55 -10.92
N ALA A 21 -27.04 7.17 -10.11
CA ALA A 21 -27.25 6.22 -9.01
C ALA A 21 -28.29 6.72 -8.00
N ARG A 22 -28.29 8.01 -7.64
CA ARG A 22 -29.30 8.62 -6.76
C ARG A 22 -30.70 8.53 -7.37
N ILE A 23 -30.85 8.90 -8.66
CA ILE A 23 -32.13 8.82 -9.37
C ILE A 23 -32.67 7.39 -9.37
N LEU A 24 -31.83 6.40 -9.70
CA LEU A 24 -32.23 4.99 -9.71
C LEU A 24 -32.67 4.47 -8.33
N LEU A 25 -31.98 4.90 -7.26
CA LEU A 25 -32.32 4.52 -5.90
C LEU A 25 -33.61 5.19 -5.43
N SER A 26 -33.78 6.49 -5.68
CA SER A 26 -34.99 7.25 -5.32
C SER A 26 -36.23 6.76 -6.06
N ALA A 27 -36.08 6.37 -7.32
CA ALA A 27 -37.17 5.81 -8.14
C ALA A 27 -37.44 4.31 -7.86
N GLY A 28 -36.76 3.68 -6.89
CA GLY A 28 -36.94 2.25 -6.59
C GLY A 28 -36.43 1.27 -7.65
N LYS A 29 -35.84 1.77 -8.75
CA LYS A 29 -35.31 0.97 -9.88
C LYS A 29 -33.99 0.26 -9.57
N ALA A 30 -33.35 0.60 -8.46
CA ALA A 30 -32.16 -0.09 -7.96
C ALA A 30 -32.18 -0.20 -6.44
N LYS A 31 -31.42 -1.16 -5.91
CA LYS A 31 -31.20 -1.34 -4.46
C LYS A 31 -29.70 -1.29 -4.15
N VAL A 32 -29.35 -0.84 -2.94
CA VAL A 32 -27.95 -0.89 -2.49
C VAL A 32 -27.56 -2.35 -2.28
N TYR A 33 -26.63 -2.83 -3.10
CA TYR A 33 -26.08 -4.19 -2.98
C TYR A 33 -24.95 -4.23 -1.95
N ARG A 34 -24.07 -3.24 -1.98
CA ARG A 34 -22.92 -3.15 -1.08
C ARG A 34 -22.49 -1.70 -0.83
N ARG A 35 -21.99 -1.42 0.38
CA ARG A 35 -21.47 -0.09 0.71
C ARG A 35 -20.04 0.15 0.23
N TYR A 36 -19.18 -0.87 0.27
CA TYR A 36 -17.75 -0.76 -0.06
C TYR A 36 -17.24 -1.88 -1.00
N PRO A 37 -16.79 -1.53 -2.24
CA PRO A 37 -17.06 -0.25 -2.88
C PRO A 37 -18.57 -0.05 -3.08
N PHE A 38 -19.03 1.20 -3.20
CA PHE A 38 -20.46 1.47 -3.30
C PHE A 38 -21.01 0.89 -4.60
N THR A 39 -21.94 -0.05 -4.46
CA THR A 39 -22.46 -0.87 -5.55
C THR A 39 -23.97 -0.95 -5.44
N ILE A 40 -24.67 -0.66 -6.53
CA ILE A 40 -26.12 -0.83 -6.64
C ILE A 40 -26.43 -2.02 -7.56
N ILE A 41 -27.58 -2.64 -7.35
CA ILE A 41 -28.13 -3.68 -8.22
C ILE A 41 -29.47 -3.22 -8.78
N LEU A 42 -29.67 -3.38 -10.09
CA LEU A 42 -30.92 -3.03 -10.75
C LEU A 42 -32.05 -3.98 -10.33
N ALA A 43 -33.27 -3.45 -10.23
CA ALA A 43 -34.46 -4.23 -9.91
C ALA A 43 -34.95 -5.07 -11.12
N GLU A 44 -34.71 -4.53 -12.32
CA GLU A 44 -35.06 -5.14 -13.61
C GLU A 44 -33.81 -5.60 -14.35
N GLU A 45 -33.98 -6.63 -15.17
CA GLU A 45 -32.89 -7.19 -15.94
C GLU A 45 -32.71 -6.45 -17.27
N VAL A 46 -31.46 -6.08 -17.56
CA VAL A 46 -31.05 -5.60 -18.87
C VAL A 46 -30.60 -6.80 -19.70
N LYS A 47 -31.37 -7.18 -20.73
CA LYS A 47 -31.11 -8.41 -21.52
C LYS A 47 -29.86 -8.35 -22.40
N ARG A 48 -29.52 -7.18 -22.95
CA ARG A 48 -28.37 -6.97 -23.84
C ARG A 48 -27.56 -5.76 -23.38
N PRO A 49 -26.84 -5.87 -22.26
CA PRO A 49 -26.09 -4.75 -21.73
C PRO A 49 -24.89 -4.44 -22.63
N ILE A 50 -24.78 -3.19 -23.06
CA ILE A 50 -23.58 -2.68 -23.71
C ILE A 50 -22.63 -2.21 -22.61
N THR A 51 -21.44 -2.81 -22.56
CA THR A 51 -20.36 -2.42 -21.64
C THR A 51 -19.14 -1.98 -22.44
N HIS A 52 -18.40 -1.00 -21.91
CA HIS A 52 -17.17 -0.55 -22.55
C HIS A 52 -15.95 -1.16 -21.87
N GLU A 53 -14.79 -1.01 -22.48
CA GLU A 53 -13.53 -1.49 -21.92
C GLU A 53 -13.15 -0.74 -20.63
N HIS A 54 -12.76 -1.52 -19.61
CA HIS A 54 -12.30 -1.01 -18.33
C HIS A 54 -10.95 -1.61 -17.99
N GLN A 55 -9.96 -0.75 -17.83
CA GLN A 55 -8.61 -1.13 -17.41
C GLN A 55 -8.48 -0.96 -15.89
N LEU A 56 -8.17 -2.03 -15.17
CA LEU A 56 -7.80 -1.97 -13.77
C LEU A 56 -6.29 -1.74 -13.65
N LYS A 57 -5.89 -0.59 -13.14
CA LYS A 57 -4.49 -0.23 -12.97
C LYS A 57 -4.04 -0.31 -11.51
N ILE A 58 -2.83 -0.84 -11.29
CA ILE A 58 -2.30 -1.21 -9.99
C ILE A 58 -0.89 -0.65 -9.82
N ASP A 59 -0.68 0.14 -8.78
CA ASP A 59 0.65 0.54 -8.28
C ASP A 59 0.95 -0.20 -6.95
N PRO A 60 1.72 -1.30 -6.97
CA PRO A 60 2.09 -2.02 -5.76
C PRO A 60 3.12 -1.27 -4.93
N GLY A 61 2.71 -0.81 -3.74
CA GLY A 61 3.62 -0.21 -2.76
C GLY A 61 3.80 -1.02 -1.47
N ALA A 62 4.87 -0.72 -0.74
CA ALA A 62 5.28 -1.47 0.45
C ALA A 62 4.28 -1.35 1.62
N LYS A 63 3.80 -0.12 1.88
CA LYS A 63 2.82 0.22 2.91
C LYS A 63 1.42 0.36 2.32
N THR A 64 1.30 1.10 1.23
CA THR A 64 0.04 1.40 0.55
C THR A 64 0.19 1.07 -0.92
N SER A 65 -0.83 0.49 -1.54
CA SER A 65 -0.88 0.28 -2.99
C SER A 65 -2.03 1.07 -3.58
N GLY A 66 -1.80 1.67 -4.74
CA GLY A 66 -2.83 2.35 -5.49
C GLY A 66 -3.61 1.37 -6.36
N LEU A 67 -4.92 1.58 -6.47
CA LEU A 67 -5.76 0.91 -7.45
C LEU A 67 -6.61 1.98 -8.15
N ALA A 68 -6.73 1.90 -9.47
CA ALA A 68 -7.58 2.78 -10.25
C ALA A 68 -8.30 2.00 -11.36
N ILE A 69 -9.51 2.42 -11.71
CA ILE A 69 -10.21 1.92 -12.89
C ILE A 69 -10.32 3.05 -13.90
N VAL A 70 -9.88 2.77 -15.12
CA VAL A 70 -9.89 3.70 -16.25
C VAL A 70 -10.84 3.15 -17.32
N GLN A 71 -11.72 4.01 -17.82
CA GLN A 71 -12.61 3.75 -18.95
C GLN A 71 -12.25 4.71 -20.08
N GLY A 72 -11.63 4.20 -21.14
CA GLY A 72 -10.99 5.04 -22.17
C GLY A 72 -9.94 5.98 -21.57
N LYS A 73 -10.16 7.30 -21.62
CA LYS A 73 -9.29 8.31 -21.00
C LYS A 73 -9.72 8.73 -19.58
N ARG A 74 -10.83 8.19 -19.05
CA ARG A 74 -11.44 8.68 -17.80
C ARG A 74 -11.09 7.80 -16.62
N VAL A 75 -10.52 8.39 -15.57
CA VAL A 75 -10.35 7.71 -14.28
C VAL A 75 -11.67 7.76 -13.53
N ILE A 76 -12.39 6.64 -13.50
CA ILE A 76 -13.76 6.58 -12.97
C ILE A 76 -13.80 6.15 -11.49
N TRP A 77 -12.78 5.45 -11.02
CA TRP A 77 -12.67 4.96 -9.65
C TRP A 77 -11.22 4.90 -9.21
N GLY A 78 -10.96 5.21 -7.93
CA GLY A 78 -9.62 5.19 -7.36
C GLY A 78 -9.67 4.78 -5.89
N SER A 79 -8.65 4.07 -5.42
CA SER A 79 -8.51 3.68 -4.02
C SER A 79 -7.06 3.53 -3.58
N GLU A 80 -6.86 3.65 -2.28
CA GLU A 80 -5.58 3.43 -1.62
C GLU A 80 -5.71 2.28 -0.62
N LEU A 81 -4.97 1.20 -0.88
CA LEU A 81 -4.98 -0.02 -0.08
C LEU A 81 -3.79 -0.06 0.87
N THR A 82 -4.01 0.30 2.12
CA THR A 82 -3.02 0.20 3.20
C THR A 82 -2.89 -1.23 3.71
N HIS A 83 -1.69 -1.77 3.59
CA HIS A 83 -1.33 -3.13 4.00
C HIS A 83 -0.99 -3.23 5.47
N ARG A 84 -1.16 -4.44 6.02
CA ARG A 84 -0.78 -4.80 7.40
C ARG A 84 0.53 -5.59 7.49
N GLY A 85 1.33 -5.62 6.43
CA GLY A 85 2.57 -6.40 6.36
C GLY A 85 3.55 -6.06 7.48
N PHE A 86 3.70 -4.77 7.79
CA PHE A 86 4.53 -4.30 8.90
C PHE A 86 4.04 -4.83 10.25
N GLN A 87 2.74 -4.71 10.53
CA GLN A 87 2.13 -5.24 11.77
C GLN A 87 2.30 -6.76 11.90
N ILE A 88 2.21 -7.50 10.79
CA ILE A 88 2.46 -8.95 10.77
C ILE A 88 3.92 -9.24 11.13
N ARG A 89 4.86 -8.49 10.56
CA ARG A 89 6.29 -8.63 10.87
C ARG A 89 6.57 -8.40 12.34
N GLU A 90 6.07 -7.31 12.92
CA GLU A 90 6.24 -7.00 14.34
C GLU A 90 5.61 -8.07 15.24
N ALA A 91 4.42 -8.57 14.89
CA ALA A 91 3.78 -9.67 15.63
C ALA A 91 4.60 -10.97 15.57
N LEU A 92 5.24 -11.27 14.44
CA LEU A 92 6.14 -12.42 14.29
C LEU A 92 7.43 -12.27 15.10
N ILE A 93 8.00 -11.06 15.15
CA ILE A 93 9.16 -10.71 15.97
C ILE A 93 8.83 -10.88 17.45
N SER A 94 7.73 -10.28 17.92
CA SER A 94 7.27 -10.42 19.30
C SER A 94 7.07 -11.89 19.69
N ARG A 95 6.40 -12.68 18.84
CA ARG A 95 6.24 -14.13 19.08
C ARG A 95 7.57 -14.87 19.13
N ARG A 96 8.55 -14.48 18.31
CA ARG A 96 9.90 -15.06 18.32
C ARG A 96 10.62 -14.73 19.64
N GLN A 97 10.55 -13.48 20.10
CA GLN A 97 11.16 -13.02 21.35
C GLN A 97 10.59 -13.76 22.56
N LEU A 98 9.26 -13.87 22.68
CA LEU A 98 8.62 -14.62 23.77
C LEU A 98 9.06 -16.08 23.81
N ARG A 99 9.13 -16.75 22.65
CA ARG A 99 9.64 -18.13 22.54
C ARG A 99 11.13 -18.25 22.88
N ARG A 100 11.93 -17.21 22.64
CA ARG A 100 13.35 -17.19 23.00
C ARG A 100 13.50 -17.02 24.52
N SER A 101 12.81 -16.04 25.11
CA SER A 101 12.80 -15.81 26.56
C SER A 101 12.34 -17.05 27.34
N ARG A 102 11.24 -17.70 26.92
CA ARG A 102 10.78 -18.95 27.56
C ARG A 102 11.84 -20.04 27.51
N ARG A 103 12.52 -20.23 26.37
CA ARG A 103 13.59 -21.23 26.23
C ARG A 103 14.77 -20.92 27.16
N ASN A 104 15.21 -19.66 27.19
CA ASN A 104 16.31 -19.26 28.07
C ASN A 104 15.98 -19.46 29.57
N ARG A 105 14.73 -19.27 29.99
CA ARG A 105 14.33 -19.36 31.41
C ARG A 105 13.88 -20.75 31.88
N LYS A 106 13.30 -21.57 31.00
CA LYS A 106 12.56 -22.79 31.39
C LYS A 106 13.13 -24.08 30.80
N THR A 107 14.14 -24.03 29.93
CA THR A 107 14.71 -25.24 29.32
C THR A 107 16.22 -25.25 29.48
N ARG A 108 16.80 -26.39 29.85
CA ARG A 108 18.24 -26.67 29.68
C ARG A 108 18.61 -26.45 28.20
N TYR A 109 19.85 -26.06 27.93
CA TYR A 109 20.30 -25.67 26.59
C TYR A 109 19.78 -26.62 25.50
N ARG A 110 19.07 -26.07 24.50
CA ARG A 110 18.54 -26.83 23.35
C ARG A 110 19.08 -26.24 22.05
N LYS A 111 19.93 -27.00 21.35
CA LYS A 111 20.54 -26.59 20.07
C LYS A 111 19.47 -26.15 19.05
N PRO A 112 19.68 -25.05 18.30
CA PRO A 112 18.76 -24.62 17.27
C PRO A 112 18.67 -25.67 16.13
N ARG A 113 17.45 -26.11 15.81
CA ARG A 113 17.19 -27.03 14.69
C ARG A 113 16.91 -26.24 13.41
N PHE A 114 17.95 -25.89 12.66
CA PHE A 114 17.82 -25.12 11.41
C PHE A 114 17.17 -25.94 10.28
N LEU A 115 17.50 -27.23 10.21
CA LEU A 115 17.01 -28.16 9.19
C LEU A 115 15.49 -28.40 9.24
N ASN A 116 14.86 -28.20 10.41
CA ASN A 116 13.40 -28.31 10.55
C ASN A 116 12.62 -27.14 9.90
N ARG A 117 13.31 -26.18 9.29
CA ARG A 117 12.68 -25.03 8.61
C ARG A 117 12.63 -25.30 7.12
N THR A 118 11.57 -25.94 6.66
CA THR A 118 11.31 -26.12 5.23
C THR A 118 10.76 -24.84 4.62
N ARG A 119 11.30 -24.44 3.47
CA ARG A 119 10.80 -23.35 2.63
C ARG A 119 10.66 -23.89 1.20
N PRO A 120 9.43 -24.19 0.74
CA PRO A 120 9.24 -24.66 -0.63
C PRO A 120 9.65 -23.59 -1.64
N LYS A 121 9.88 -24.01 -2.89
CA LYS A 121 10.14 -23.08 -4.00
C LYS A 121 8.98 -22.07 -4.12
N GLY A 122 9.30 -20.79 -4.25
CA GLY A 122 8.31 -19.71 -4.28
C GLY A 122 7.74 -19.31 -2.90
N TRP A 123 8.28 -19.83 -1.80
CA TRP A 123 7.84 -19.43 -0.46
C TRP A 123 8.09 -17.94 -0.20
N LEU A 124 7.03 -17.24 0.20
CA LEU A 124 7.09 -15.85 0.65
C LEU A 124 6.84 -15.76 2.15
N ALA A 125 7.52 -14.81 2.79
CA ALA A 125 7.27 -14.50 4.20
C ALA A 125 5.81 -14.03 4.40
N PRO A 126 5.15 -14.37 5.52
CA PRO A 126 3.72 -14.07 5.72
C PRO A 126 3.32 -12.60 5.53
N SER A 127 4.21 -11.66 5.86
CA SER A 127 4.00 -10.23 5.65
C SER A 127 3.94 -9.85 4.17
N LEU A 128 4.77 -10.47 3.33
CA LEU A 128 4.81 -10.28 1.88
C LEU A 128 3.63 -11.00 1.21
N THR A 129 3.33 -12.23 1.61
CA THR A 129 2.16 -12.98 1.14
C THR A 129 0.87 -12.22 1.40
N SER A 130 0.72 -11.63 2.60
CA SER A 130 -0.46 -10.82 2.92
C SER A 130 -0.62 -9.62 2.00
N ARG A 131 0.47 -9.00 1.53
CA ARG A 131 0.41 -7.86 0.60
C ARG A 131 -0.14 -8.30 -0.75
N VAL A 132 0.45 -9.36 -1.32
CA VAL A 132 0.03 -9.95 -2.60
C VAL A 132 -1.44 -10.36 -2.54
N GLN A 133 -1.83 -11.10 -1.49
CA GLN A 133 -3.21 -11.56 -1.31
C GLN A 133 -4.21 -10.42 -1.13
N ASN A 134 -3.83 -9.33 -0.45
CA ASN A 134 -4.71 -8.15 -0.33
C ASN A 134 -4.98 -7.53 -1.70
N ILE A 135 -3.97 -7.35 -2.54
CA ILE A 135 -4.13 -6.80 -3.90
C ILE A 135 -5.03 -7.74 -4.72
N LEU A 136 -4.71 -9.05 -4.74
CA LEU A 136 -5.51 -10.04 -5.47
C LEU A 136 -6.97 -10.10 -5.01
N THR A 137 -7.22 -9.96 -3.71
CA THR A 137 -8.58 -9.91 -3.16
C THR A 137 -9.34 -8.72 -3.72
N TRP A 138 -8.68 -7.57 -3.86
CA TRP A 138 -9.28 -6.37 -4.43
C TRP A 138 -9.45 -6.45 -5.93
N VAL A 139 -8.48 -7.00 -6.67
CA VAL A 139 -8.61 -7.28 -8.10
C VAL A 139 -9.85 -8.15 -8.34
N LYS A 140 -9.92 -9.32 -7.69
CA LYS A 140 -11.07 -10.23 -7.80
C LYS A 140 -12.39 -9.61 -7.33
N LYS A 141 -12.36 -8.67 -6.38
CA LYS A 141 -13.55 -7.96 -5.91
C LYS A 141 -14.02 -6.93 -6.95
N LEU A 142 -13.12 -6.16 -7.53
CA LEU A 142 -13.43 -5.14 -8.53
C LEU A 142 -13.90 -5.77 -9.85
N SER A 143 -13.28 -6.88 -10.28
CA SER A 143 -13.73 -7.63 -11.47
C SER A 143 -15.13 -8.22 -11.34
N ARG A 144 -15.68 -8.35 -10.11
CA ARG A 144 -17.08 -8.76 -9.90
C ARG A 144 -18.07 -7.61 -9.99
N PHE A 145 -17.60 -6.37 -9.91
CA PHE A 145 -18.45 -5.17 -9.84
C PHE A 145 -18.27 -4.22 -11.02
N CYS A 146 -17.26 -4.47 -11.85
CA CYS A 146 -16.93 -3.69 -13.03
C CYS A 146 -16.54 -4.68 -14.14
N PRO A 147 -16.99 -4.47 -15.39
CA PRO A 147 -16.60 -5.30 -16.53
C PRO A 147 -15.16 -5.00 -16.95
N VAL A 148 -14.19 -5.45 -16.13
CA VAL A 148 -12.76 -5.25 -16.36
C VAL A 148 -12.30 -6.12 -17.52
N THR A 149 -11.73 -5.49 -18.54
CA THR A 149 -11.23 -6.16 -19.76
C THR A 149 -9.72 -6.37 -19.73
N GLY A 150 -8.98 -5.60 -18.91
CA GLY A 150 -7.53 -5.75 -18.77
C GLY A 150 -6.99 -5.19 -17.45
N ILE A 151 -5.74 -5.55 -17.14
CA ILE A 151 -5.05 -5.12 -15.92
C ILE A 151 -3.69 -4.52 -16.28
N SER A 152 -3.38 -3.32 -15.78
CA SER A 152 -2.02 -2.75 -15.87
C SER A 152 -1.36 -2.78 -14.49
N GLN A 153 -0.16 -3.33 -14.39
CA GLN A 153 0.57 -3.43 -13.12
C GLN A 153 1.94 -2.74 -13.22
N GLU A 154 2.26 -1.88 -12.27
CA GLU A 154 3.66 -1.45 -12.09
C GLU A 154 4.48 -2.65 -11.60
N LEU A 155 5.44 -3.07 -12.42
CA LEU A 155 6.26 -4.24 -12.13
C LEU A 155 7.48 -3.87 -11.29
N VAL A 156 7.98 -2.64 -11.43
CA VAL A 156 9.24 -2.21 -10.84
C VAL A 156 9.19 -0.72 -10.47
N ARG A 157 9.39 -0.41 -9.19
CA ARG A 157 9.64 0.96 -8.73
C ARG A 157 11.10 1.38 -8.98
N PHE A 158 12.03 0.44 -8.80
CA PHE A 158 13.47 0.52 -9.12
C PHE A 158 14.04 -0.89 -9.33
N ASP A 159 14.74 -1.17 -10.43
CA ASP A 159 15.42 -2.45 -10.58
C ASP A 159 16.73 -2.44 -9.79
N THR A 160 16.66 -2.83 -8.52
CA THR A 160 17.81 -2.77 -7.60
C THR A 160 18.97 -3.66 -8.04
N GLN A 161 18.73 -4.71 -8.82
CA GLN A 161 19.80 -5.58 -9.32
C GLN A 161 20.55 -4.87 -10.45
N LYS A 162 19.82 -4.24 -11.38
CA LYS A 162 20.40 -3.41 -12.45
C LYS A 162 21.11 -2.16 -11.91
N LEU A 163 20.56 -1.53 -10.88
CA LEU A 163 21.19 -0.38 -10.20
C LEU A 163 22.46 -0.77 -9.41
N GLN A 164 22.59 -2.03 -9.00
CA GLN A 164 23.79 -2.51 -8.31
C GLN A 164 24.88 -2.95 -9.29
N ASN A 165 24.51 -3.57 -10.42
CA ASN A 165 25.43 -4.02 -11.46
C ASN A 165 24.94 -3.53 -12.84
N PRO A 166 25.37 -2.34 -13.29
CA PRO A 166 24.97 -1.77 -14.57
C PRO A 166 25.38 -2.61 -15.79
N GLU A 167 26.43 -3.42 -15.65
CA GLU A 167 27.01 -4.29 -16.69
C GLU A 167 26.11 -5.45 -17.12
N ILE A 168 25.03 -5.74 -16.39
CA ILE A 168 24.12 -6.87 -16.66
C ILE A 168 23.10 -6.56 -17.80
N SER A 169 23.12 -5.36 -18.39
CA SER A 169 22.20 -4.96 -19.48
C SER A 169 22.91 -4.34 -20.68
N GLY A 170 22.32 -4.49 -21.86
CA GLY A 170 22.81 -3.92 -23.13
C GLY A 170 23.01 -2.39 -23.07
N ILE A 171 23.91 -1.92 -23.94
CA ILE A 171 24.45 -0.55 -23.99
C ILE A 171 23.34 0.52 -24.06
N GLU A 172 22.23 0.23 -24.75
CA GLU A 172 21.09 1.14 -24.90
C GLU A 172 20.38 1.49 -23.58
N TYR A 173 20.31 0.55 -22.62
CA TYR A 173 19.68 0.81 -21.32
C TYR A 173 20.61 1.63 -20.40
N GLN A 174 21.93 1.47 -20.54
CA GLN A 174 22.92 2.21 -19.76
C GLN A 174 22.96 3.70 -20.11
N GLN A 175 22.65 4.05 -21.37
CA GLN A 175 22.69 5.42 -21.89
C GLN A 175 21.31 6.10 -21.95
N GLY A 176 20.21 5.37 -21.73
CA GLY A 176 18.86 5.92 -21.80
C GLY A 176 18.54 6.96 -20.72
N THR A 177 17.85 8.04 -21.09
CA THR A 177 17.30 9.08 -20.18
C THR A 177 16.47 8.49 -19.03
N LEU A 178 15.84 7.34 -19.24
CA LEU A 178 15.04 6.61 -18.24
C LEU A 178 15.90 6.03 -17.11
N TYR A 179 17.07 5.45 -17.41
CA TYR A 179 17.95 4.84 -16.39
C TYR A 179 18.53 5.88 -15.44
N GLY A 180 19.00 7.01 -15.98
CA GLY A 180 19.47 8.14 -15.17
C GLY A 180 18.38 8.72 -14.26
N TYR A 181 17.14 8.74 -14.72
CA TYR A 181 15.99 9.18 -13.94
C TYR A 181 15.66 8.21 -12.79
N GLU A 182 15.63 6.90 -13.06
CA GLU A 182 15.37 5.86 -12.05
C GLU A 182 16.47 5.83 -10.97
N LEU A 183 17.75 5.91 -11.37
CA LEU A 183 18.88 5.96 -10.44
C LEU A 183 18.81 7.19 -9.52
N ARG A 184 18.54 8.36 -10.10
CA ARG A 184 18.42 9.61 -9.35
C ARG A 184 17.27 9.56 -8.35
N GLU A 185 16.10 9.06 -8.76
CA GLU A 185 14.95 8.91 -7.86
C GLU A 185 15.19 7.88 -6.76
N TYR A 186 15.86 6.77 -7.07
CA TYR A 186 16.26 5.77 -6.08
C TYR A 186 17.14 6.41 -5.01
N LEU A 187 18.13 7.19 -5.43
CA LEU A 187 19.03 7.89 -4.53
C LEU A 187 18.29 8.97 -3.72
N LEU A 188 17.39 9.74 -4.34
CA LEU A 188 16.58 10.73 -3.63
C LEU A 188 15.74 10.09 -2.53
N GLU A 189 15.12 8.94 -2.78
CA GLU A 189 14.38 8.20 -1.77
C GLU A 189 15.32 7.66 -0.68
N LYS A 190 16.46 7.06 -1.07
CA LYS A 190 17.47 6.51 -0.14
C LYS A 190 18.04 7.55 0.81
N TRP A 191 18.19 8.78 0.34
CA TRP A 191 18.69 9.91 1.12
C TRP A 191 17.58 10.76 1.73
N ASN A 192 16.32 10.30 1.72
CA ASN A 192 15.15 11.01 2.25
C ASN A 192 14.99 12.44 1.68
N ARG A 193 15.39 12.63 0.42
CA ARG A 193 15.39 13.92 -0.30
C ARG A 193 16.16 15.00 0.47
N LYS A 194 17.17 14.58 1.22
CA LYS A 194 18.08 15.42 1.99
C LYS A 194 19.48 15.27 1.42
N CYS A 195 20.27 16.35 1.43
CA CYS A 195 21.70 16.24 1.16
C CYS A 195 22.35 15.24 2.12
N ALA A 196 23.19 14.33 1.60
CA ALA A 196 23.88 13.33 2.41
C ALA A 196 24.77 13.97 3.48
N TYR A 197 25.40 15.10 3.16
CA TYR A 197 26.36 15.81 4.00
C TYR A 197 25.70 16.79 4.97
N CYS A 198 24.98 17.81 4.45
CA CYS A 198 24.45 18.91 5.25
C CYS A 198 22.97 18.76 5.65
N GLY A 199 22.24 17.77 5.10
CA GLY A 199 20.86 17.49 5.49
C GLY A 199 19.79 18.45 4.95
N VAL A 200 20.17 19.44 4.13
CA VAL A 200 19.22 20.41 3.54
C VAL A 200 18.15 19.72 2.69
N THR A 201 16.93 20.25 2.71
CA THR A 201 15.77 19.77 1.92
C THR A 201 15.34 20.82 0.89
N GLY A 202 14.44 20.47 -0.04
CA GLY A 202 13.78 21.45 -0.92
C GLY A 202 14.67 22.07 -2.00
N THR A 203 15.86 21.51 -2.25
CA THR A 203 16.81 22.04 -3.25
C THR A 203 17.06 21.03 -4.38
N GLN A 204 17.60 21.51 -5.51
CA GLN A 204 17.98 20.64 -6.61
C GLN A 204 19.22 19.85 -6.26
N LEU A 205 19.08 18.53 -6.19
CA LEU A 205 20.05 17.64 -5.58
C LEU A 205 20.81 16.80 -6.65
N GLU A 206 22.14 16.87 -6.79
CA GLU A 206 22.98 16.14 -7.76
C GLU A 206 23.44 14.77 -7.24
N VAL A 207 23.78 13.83 -8.14
CA VAL A 207 24.34 12.52 -7.77
C VAL A 207 25.86 12.64 -7.68
N GLU A 208 26.46 12.07 -6.64
CA GLU A 208 27.90 12.16 -6.35
C GLU A 208 28.46 10.80 -5.92
N HIS A 209 29.74 10.55 -6.20
CA HIS A 209 30.46 9.37 -5.70
C HIS A 209 31.10 9.61 -4.32
N ILE A 210 30.78 8.71 -3.37
CA ILE A 210 31.37 8.67 -2.03
C ILE A 210 32.88 8.45 -2.13
N LYS A 211 33.30 7.38 -2.82
CA LYS A 211 34.67 7.18 -3.28
C LYS A 211 34.79 7.71 -4.72
N PRO A 212 35.61 8.74 -4.99
CA PRO A 212 35.75 9.33 -6.32
C PRO A 212 36.16 8.31 -7.38
N LEU A 213 35.69 8.48 -8.62
CA LEU A 213 36.05 7.60 -9.76
C LEU A 213 37.56 7.59 -10.01
N SER A 214 38.21 8.77 -9.93
CA SER A 214 39.67 8.92 -10.09
C SER A 214 40.51 8.12 -9.09
N LYS A 215 39.91 7.67 -7.97
CA LYS A 215 40.56 6.84 -6.95
C LYS A 215 40.06 5.39 -6.96
N GLY A 216 39.51 4.93 -8.08
CA GLY A 216 38.94 3.58 -8.20
C GLY A 216 37.61 3.42 -7.46
N GLY A 217 36.80 4.48 -7.45
CA GLY A 217 35.38 4.41 -7.09
C GLY A 217 34.55 3.72 -8.16
N SER A 218 33.38 3.19 -7.81
CA SER A 218 32.47 2.54 -8.75
C SER A 218 31.17 3.32 -8.95
N ASN A 219 30.50 3.13 -10.09
CA ASN A 219 29.15 3.64 -10.35
C ASN A 219 28.03 2.86 -9.62
N ARG A 220 28.40 1.95 -8.71
CA ARG A 220 27.43 1.17 -7.93
C ARG A 220 26.66 2.07 -6.98
N VAL A 221 25.38 1.81 -6.80
CA VAL A 221 24.51 2.52 -5.84
C VAL A 221 25.04 2.56 -4.39
N SER A 222 25.87 1.60 -3.99
CA SER A 222 26.53 1.61 -2.68
C SER A 222 27.61 2.69 -2.53
N ASN A 223 28.09 3.23 -3.66
CA ASN A 223 29.08 4.29 -3.73
C ASN A 223 28.48 5.64 -4.15
N LEU A 224 27.16 5.73 -4.34
CA LEU A 224 26.48 6.96 -4.77
C LEU A 224 25.72 7.64 -3.62
N ALA A 225 25.88 8.95 -3.54
CA ALA A 225 25.23 9.88 -2.63
C ALA A 225 24.57 11.04 -3.40
N ILE A 226 23.96 11.98 -2.68
CA ILE A 226 23.31 13.15 -3.26
C ILE A 226 23.79 14.49 -2.64
N GLY A 227 24.23 15.44 -3.49
CA GLY A 227 24.67 16.85 -3.25
C GLY A 227 23.77 17.90 -3.95
N ARG A 228 24.08 19.19 -4.23
CA ARG A 228 23.14 20.23 -4.84
C ARG A 228 23.73 21.06 -6.00
N ARG A 229 22.86 21.68 -6.84
CA ARG A 229 23.13 22.81 -7.79
C ARG A 229 22.59 24.21 -7.33
N PRO A 230 23.23 25.37 -7.65
CA PRO A 230 22.76 26.71 -7.29
C PRO A 230 21.87 27.36 -8.37
N ARG A 231 20.99 28.29 -7.95
CA ARG A 231 20.73 29.49 -8.75
C ARG A 231 20.50 30.76 -7.92
N TYR A 232 20.21 30.66 -6.62
CA TYR A 232 20.34 31.76 -5.65
C TYR A 232 20.85 31.23 -4.30
N ALA A 233 21.49 32.11 -3.53
CA ALA A 233 22.39 31.83 -2.40
C ALA A 233 21.87 30.84 -1.33
N ASN A 234 22.84 30.21 -0.64
CA ASN A 234 22.75 29.39 0.58
C ASN A 234 22.56 27.86 0.44
N ALA A 235 23.72 27.18 0.27
CA ALA A 235 24.13 25.79 0.61
C ALA A 235 23.76 24.57 -0.28
N CYS A 236 24.77 23.95 -0.95
CA CYS A 236 25.01 22.48 -1.17
C CYS A 236 25.82 22.05 -2.47
N ARG A 237 26.29 22.95 -3.34
CA ARG A 237 27.47 22.67 -4.23
C ARG A 237 28.83 22.68 -3.49
N PRO A 238 29.01 23.45 -2.39
CA PRO A 238 30.24 23.42 -1.61
C PRO A 238 30.58 22.05 -1.05
N CYS A 239 29.62 21.16 -0.77
CA CYS A 239 29.96 19.84 -0.25
C CYS A 239 30.61 18.96 -1.31
N ASN A 240 30.04 18.90 -2.53
CA ASN A 240 30.61 18.11 -3.62
C ASN A 240 31.93 18.74 -4.12
N GLN A 241 32.02 20.07 -4.21
CA GLN A 241 33.25 20.76 -4.60
C GLN A 241 34.33 20.77 -3.51
N ALA A 242 33.98 20.97 -2.23
CA ALA A 242 34.96 20.90 -1.15
C ALA A 242 35.44 19.48 -0.92
N LYS A 243 34.59 18.47 -1.17
CA LYS A 243 35.04 17.09 -1.23
C LYS A 243 35.88 16.83 -2.48
N SER A 244 35.42 17.24 -3.67
CA SER A 244 36.11 17.00 -4.95
C SER A 244 36.56 15.52 -5.08
N ASN A 245 37.84 15.30 -5.38
CA ASN A 245 38.50 14.00 -5.41
C ASN A 245 39.03 13.50 -4.04
N GLN A 246 38.69 14.18 -2.93
CA GLN A 246 39.08 13.76 -1.59
C GLN A 246 38.30 12.52 -1.15
N ASP A 247 38.96 11.71 -0.33
CA ASP A 247 38.33 10.58 0.33
C ASP A 247 37.36 11.06 1.40
N ILE A 248 36.23 10.37 1.53
CA ILE A 248 35.16 10.80 2.42
C ILE A 248 35.60 10.84 3.90
N GLU A 249 36.56 9.99 4.27
CA GLU A 249 37.12 9.93 5.62
C GLU A 249 37.94 11.18 5.96
N LEU A 250 38.70 11.69 4.98
CA LEU A 250 39.46 12.94 5.12
C LEU A 250 38.53 14.15 5.16
N PHE A 251 37.56 14.19 4.26
CA PHE A 251 36.58 15.28 4.16
C PHE A 251 35.71 15.43 5.42
N LEU A 252 35.40 14.31 6.10
CA LEU A 252 34.59 14.28 7.32
C LEU A 252 35.38 13.94 8.58
N SER A 253 36.70 14.12 8.57
CA SER A 253 37.60 13.87 9.71
C SER A 253 37.13 14.54 11.00
N LYS A 254 36.66 15.80 10.90
CA LYS A 254 36.10 16.57 12.03
C LYS A 254 34.63 16.23 12.38
N LYS A 255 33.99 15.31 11.66
CA LYS A 255 32.55 14.96 11.79
C LYS A 255 32.30 13.44 11.72
N PRO A 256 32.84 12.66 12.67
CA PRO A 256 32.80 11.18 12.64
C PRO A 256 31.37 10.60 12.71
N SER A 257 30.44 11.30 13.37
CA SER A 257 29.03 10.92 13.43
C SER A 257 28.36 10.96 12.05
N ILE A 258 28.69 11.95 11.22
CA ILE A 258 28.17 12.10 9.85
C ILE A 258 28.79 11.04 8.94
N LEU A 259 30.10 10.78 9.06
CA LEU A 259 30.78 9.73 8.31
C LEU A 259 30.15 8.35 8.57
N LYS A 260 29.97 7.98 9.84
CA LYS A 260 29.32 6.72 10.23
C LYS A 260 27.89 6.62 9.69
N ARG A 261 27.15 7.73 9.70
CA ARG A 261 25.80 7.81 9.11
C ARG A 261 25.83 7.60 7.60
N ILE A 262 26.71 8.26 6.87
CA ILE A 262 26.79 8.15 5.40
C ILE A 262 27.20 6.74 4.99
N LEU A 263 28.26 6.17 5.58
CA LEU A 263 28.73 4.83 5.26
C LEU A 263 27.69 3.75 5.57
N SER A 264 26.97 3.88 6.70
CA SER A 264 25.89 2.94 7.04
C SER A 264 24.66 3.09 6.13
N GLN A 265 24.28 4.32 5.77
CA GLN A 265 23.15 4.61 4.88
C GLN A 265 23.43 4.20 3.43
N ALA A 266 24.66 4.38 2.95
CA ALA A 266 25.10 3.98 1.62
C ALA A 266 25.01 2.45 1.42
N LYS A 267 25.31 1.66 2.45
CA LYS A 267 25.17 0.19 2.43
C LYS A 267 23.73 -0.30 2.65
N ARG A 268 22.83 0.56 3.13
CA ARG A 268 21.46 0.17 3.48
C ARG A 268 20.58 0.09 2.22
N PRO A 269 19.95 -1.08 1.92
CA PRO A 269 18.98 -1.16 0.85
C PRO A 269 17.68 -0.46 1.22
N LEU A 270 16.95 0.04 0.22
CA LEU A 270 15.59 0.53 0.41
C LEU A 270 14.67 -0.64 0.77
N ALA A 271 14.41 -0.83 2.06
CA ALA A 271 13.62 -1.96 2.57
C ALA A 271 12.21 -2.03 1.95
N ASP A 272 11.60 -0.86 1.72
CA ASP A 272 10.28 -0.77 1.10
C ASP A 272 10.34 -1.22 -0.38
N ALA A 273 11.31 -0.73 -1.17
CA ALA A 273 11.51 -1.15 -2.56
C ALA A 273 11.88 -2.64 -2.68
N ALA A 274 12.78 -3.14 -1.82
CA ALA A 274 13.13 -4.55 -1.76
C ALA A 274 11.91 -5.44 -1.49
N SER A 275 11.00 -4.99 -0.62
CA SER A 275 9.78 -5.72 -0.31
C SER A 275 8.83 -5.79 -1.51
N VAL A 276 8.72 -4.74 -2.32
CA VAL A 276 7.90 -4.72 -3.55
C VAL A 276 8.54 -5.60 -4.61
N ASN A 277 9.86 -5.44 -4.84
CA ASN A 277 10.63 -6.22 -5.80
C ASN A 277 10.57 -7.73 -5.52
N THR A 278 10.59 -8.14 -4.24
CA THR A 278 10.46 -9.57 -3.86
C THR A 278 9.08 -10.14 -4.24
N THR A 279 8.04 -9.31 -4.25
CA THR A 279 6.66 -9.74 -4.53
C THR A 279 6.21 -9.56 -5.98
N ARG A 280 6.97 -8.81 -6.80
CA ARG A 280 6.53 -8.34 -8.13
C ARG A 280 6.09 -9.47 -9.06
N TRP A 281 6.93 -10.49 -9.19
CA TRP A 281 6.69 -11.61 -10.10
C TRP A 281 5.60 -12.54 -9.57
N LYS A 282 5.54 -12.76 -8.25
CA LYS A 282 4.45 -13.53 -7.67
C LYS A 282 3.11 -12.85 -7.92
N LEU A 283 3.02 -11.53 -7.72
CA LEU A 283 1.81 -10.77 -8.00
C LEU A 283 1.46 -10.81 -9.49
N TYR A 284 2.44 -10.62 -10.38
CA TYR A 284 2.23 -10.68 -11.83
C TYR A 284 1.67 -12.05 -12.26
N HIS A 285 2.29 -13.15 -11.85
CA HIS A 285 1.81 -14.49 -12.19
C HIS A 285 0.42 -14.78 -11.59
N ASP A 286 0.15 -14.32 -10.38
CA ASP A 286 -1.16 -14.49 -9.75
C ASP A 286 -2.26 -13.63 -10.38
N ILE A 287 -1.92 -12.49 -10.97
CA ILE A 287 -2.84 -11.66 -11.76
C ILE A 287 -3.06 -12.29 -13.13
N LYS A 288 -1.99 -12.75 -13.79
CA LYS A 288 -2.06 -13.42 -15.09
C LYS A 288 -2.96 -14.67 -15.04
N SER A 289 -2.96 -15.41 -13.93
CA SER A 289 -3.83 -16.58 -13.74
C SER A 289 -5.32 -16.25 -13.61
N ILE A 290 -5.71 -14.97 -13.54
CA ILE A 290 -7.12 -14.54 -13.59
C ILE A 290 -7.67 -14.65 -15.02
N GLY A 291 -6.81 -14.70 -16.04
CA GLY A 291 -7.22 -14.84 -17.44
C GLY A 291 -7.52 -13.52 -18.16
N LEU A 292 -7.20 -12.37 -17.56
CA LEU A 292 -7.29 -11.07 -18.23
C LEU A 292 -5.93 -10.67 -18.82
N PRO A 293 -5.89 -9.94 -19.95
CA PRO A 293 -4.67 -9.30 -20.47
C PRO A 293 -3.97 -8.47 -19.39
N VAL A 294 -2.66 -8.68 -19.23
CA VAL A 294 -1.84 -7.97 -18.23
C VAL A 294 -0.76 -7.15 -18.91
N GLU A 295 -0.88 -5.83 -18.82
CA GLU A 295 0.14 -4.87 -19.20
C GLU A 295 1.07 -4.58 -18.01
N VAL A 296 2.37 -4.40 -18.27
CA VAL A 296 3.36 -4.03 -17.25
C VAL A 296 3.94 -2.64 -17.52
N GLY A 297 4.13 -1.86 -16.45
CA GLY A 297 4.78 -0.55 -16.50
C GLY A 297 5.98 -0.44 -15.54
N SER A 298 6.86 0.53 -15.79
CA SER A 298 7.93 0.92 -14.85
C SER A 298 7.53 2.15 -14.03
N GLY A 299 8.06 2.27 -12.81
CA GLY A 299 7.84 3.43 -11.95
C GLY A 299 8.38 4.74 -12.54
N GLY A 300 9.44 4.67 -13.35
CA GLY A 300 9.92 5.81 -14.13
C GLY A 300 8.88 6.32 -15.12
N LEU A 301 8.26 5.42 -15.89
CA LEU A 301 7.19 5.75 -16.83
C LEU A 301 5.93 6.27 -16.11
N THR A 302 5.53 5.62 -15.00
CA THR A 302 4.40 6.07 -14.17
C THR A 302 4.60 7.52 -13.72
N LYS A 303 5.80 7.84 -13.23
CA LYS A 303 6.13 9.20 -12.78
C LYS A 303 6.15 10.19 -13.94
N PHE A 304 6.73 9.82 -15.08
CA PHE A 304 6.74 10.66 -16.28
C PHE A 304 5.32 11.01 -16.73
N ASN A 305 4.46 9.99 -16.88
CA ASN A 305 3.05 10.16 -17.26
C ASN A 305 2.31 11.10 -16.29
N ARG A 306 2.51 10.91 -14.97
CA ARG A 306 1.88 11.76 -13.95
C ARG A 306 2.36 13.20 -14.01
N CYS A 307 3.66 13.42 -14.14
CA CYS A 307 4.28 14.75 -14.16
C CYS A 307 3.92 15.54 -15.42
N ARG A 308 3.86 14.90 -16.60
CA ARG A 308 3.43 15.54 -17.86
C ARG A 308 2.01 16.11 -17.77
N GLN A 309 1.17 15.50 -16.95
CA GLN A 309 -0.23 15.89 -16.74
C GLN A 309 -0.44 16.76 -15.49
N SER A 310 0.63 17.21 -14.82
CA SER A 310 0.56 18.02 -13.60
C SER A 310 -0.30 17.44 -12.47
N LEU A 311 -0.37 16.10 -12.39
CA LEU A 311 -1.19 15.41 -11.39
C LEU A 311 -0.44 15.27 -10.04
N PRO A 312 -1.13 15.46 -8.90
CA PRO A 312 -0.51 15.35 -7.58
C PRO A 312 -0.07 13.92 -7.28
N LYS A 313 0.98 13.78 -6.48
CA LYS A 313 1.52 12.47 -6.10
C LYS A 313 0.63 11.82 -5.03
N THR A 314 -0.22 10.90 -5.47
CA THR A 314 -1.01 10.00 -4.62
C THR A 314 -0.89 8.58 -5.15
N HIS A 315 -1.10 7.56 -4.30
CA HIS A 315 -0.90 6.17 -4.74
C HIS A 315 -1.89 5.78 -5.84
N TRP A 316 -3.15 6.21 -5.75
CA TRP A 316 -4.17 5.88 -6.74
C TRP A 316 -3.98 6.63 -8.07
N LEU A 317 -3.42 7.84 -8.07
CA LEU A 317 -3.07 8.55 -9.30
C LEU A 317 -1.80 7.98 -9.94
N ASP A 318 -0.82 7.56 -9.13
CA ASP A 318 0.31 6.78 -9.64
C ASP A 318 -0.23 5.50 -10.32
N ALA A 319 -1.14 4.75 -9.68
CA ALA A 319 -1.80 3.61 -10.30
C ALA A 319 -2.50 3.95 -11.63
N ALA A 320 -3.26 5.05 -11.71
CA ALA A 320 -3.92 5.47 -12.96
C ALA A 320 -2.93 5.76 -14.12
N ASN A 321 -1.70 6.16 -13.78
CA ASN A 321 -0.63 6.49 -14.73
C ASN A 321 0.28 5.31 -15.11
N VAL A 322 0.00 4.11 -14.60
CA VAL A 322 0.74 2.88 -14.95
C VAL A 322 0.46 2.48 -16.41
N GLY A 323 1.51 2.07 -17.12
CA GLY A 323 1.43 1.60 -18.52
C GLY A 323 1.48 2.75 -19.53
N LYS A 324 1.03 2.48 -20.75
CA LYS A 324 0.92 3.52 -21.80
C LYS A 324 -0.27 4.44 -21.49
N VAL A 325 0.01 5.73 -21.31
CA VAL A 325 -0.99 6.76 -21.00
C VAL A 325 -0.66 8.02 -21.77
N GLU A 326 -1.63 8.52 -22.54
CA GLU A 326 -1.54 9.84 -23.20
C GLU A 326 -2.06 10.94 -22.26
N THR A 327 -3.36 10.90 -21.99
CA THR A 327 -4.06 11.91 -21.18
C THR A 327 -5.17 11.26 -20.39
N LEU A 328 -5.29 11.65 -19.13
CA LEU A 328 -6.30 11.20 -18.19
C LEU A 328 -7.24 12.35 -17.81
N ILE A 329 -8.53 12.06 -17.82
CA ILE A 329 -9.58 12.91 -17.27
C ILE A 329 -9.98 12.32 -15.92
N VAL A 330 -9.65 13.00 -14.84
CA VAL A 330 -9.87 12.49 -13.48
C VAL A 330 -11.28 12.85 -13.00
N GLU A 331 -12.23 11.91 -13.05
CA GLU A 331 -13.60 12.07 -12.52
C GLU A 331 -13.71 11.69 -11.02
N VAL A 332 -12.57 11.46 -10.36
CA VAL A 332 -12.48 11.04 -8.96
C VAL A 332 -12.06 12.22 -8.08
N THR A 333 -13.00 12.71 -7.27
CA THR A 333 -12.72 13.77 -6.27
C THR A 333 -12.03 13.24 -5.02
N LEU A 334 -12.52 12.12 -4.48
CA LEU A 334 -12.00 11.48 -3.27
C LEU A 334 -11.80 9.99 -3.52
N PRO A 335 -10.62 9.41 -3.27
CA PRO A 335 -10.39 7.98 -3.41
C PRO A 335 -10.99 7.21 -2.22
N LEU A 336 -11.34 5.94 -2.44
CA LEU A 336 -11.68 5.06 -1.33
C LEU A 336 -10.41 4.67 -0.56
N VAL A 337 -10.32 5.03 0.71
CA VAL A 337 -9.20 4.63 1.56
C VAL A 337 -9.55 3.31 2.26
N ILE A 338 -8.72 2.30 2.00
CA ILE A 338 -8.94 0.91 2.42
C ILE A 338 -7.80 0.51 3.34
N THR A 339 -8.09 0.17 4.60
CA THR A 339 -7.06 -0.35 5.52
C THR A 339 -7.27 -1.83 5.82
N ALA A 340 -6.31 -2.68 5.50
CA ALA A 340 -6.37 -4.10 5.86
C ALA A 340 -6.29 -4.29 7.39
N LYS A 341 -7.35 -4.84 8.00
CA LYS A 341 -7.43 -5.15 9.45
C LYS A 341 -7.37 -6.66 9.73
N GLY A 342 -7.67 -7.49 8.74
CA GLY A 342 -7.71 -8.94 8.85
C GLY A 342 -8.92 -9.50 9.61
N HIS A 343 -8.90 -10.80 9.88
CA HIS A 343 -10.07 -11.55 10.37
C HIS A 343 -10.08 -11.80 11.89
N GLY A 344 -9.40 -10.95 12.67
CA GLY A 344 -9.30 -11.06 14.12
C GLY A 344 -7.98 -11.67 14.59
N THR A 345 -7.89 -11.96 15.90
CA THR A 345 -6.71 -12.54 16.54
C THR A 345 -6.99 -13.96 17.02
N ARG A 346 -5.99 -14.84 16.92
CA ARG A 346 -6.00 -16.18 17.54
C ARG A 346 -5.42 -16.15 18.96
N GLN A 347 -4.88 -15.02 19.39
CA GLN A 347 -4.34 -14.85 20.73
C GLN A 347 -5.50 -14.73 21.73
N LEU A 348 -5.63 -15.72 22.60
CA LEU A 348 -6.67 -15.76 23.63
C LEU A 348 -6.19 -15.19 24.95
N CYS A 349 -4.93 -15.39 25.31
CA CYS A 349 -4.34 -14.78 26.49
C CYS A 349 -3.61 -13.49 26.10
N ARG A 350 -4.06 -12.36 26.64
CA ARG A 350 -3.37 -11.08 26.56
C ARG A 350 -2.39 -10.96 27.71
N THR A 351 -1.25 -10.34 27.45
CA THR A 351 -0.20 -10.12 28.43
C THR A 351 -0.02 -8.63 28.71
N ASN A 352 0.50 -8.28 29.89
CA ASN A 352 0.99 -6.93 30.18
C ASN A 352 2.30 -6.63 29.40
N LYS A 353 2.84 -5.42 29.59
CA LYS A 353 4.11 -4.99 28.97
C LYS A 353 5.32 -5.86 29.33
N TYR A 354 5.25 -6.57 30.46
CA TYR A 354 6.29 -7.49 30.93
C TYR A 354 6.08 -8.94 30.46
N GLY A 355 4.98 -9.23 29.74
CA GLY A 355 4.68 -10.55 29.20
C GLY A 355 3.92 -11.49 30.15
N PHE A 356 3.43 -11.02 31.29
CA PHE A 356 2.58 -11.82 32.19
C PHE A 356 1.12 -11.83 31.72
N PRO A 357 0.43 -12.98 31.74
CA PRO A 357 -1.00 -13.09 31.49
C PRO A 357 -1.84 -12.12 32.32
N THR A 358 -2.72 -11.35 31.69
CA THR A 358 -3.64 -10.44 32.38
C THR A 358 -5.10 -10.66 32.04
N ARG A 359 -5.39 -11.19 30.84
CA ARG A 359 -6.78 -11.35 30.39
C ARG A 359 -6.93 -12.47 29.40
N HIS A 360 -7.95 -13.29 29.61
CA HIS A 360 -8.40 -14.28 28.65
C HIS A 360 -9.55 -13.74 27.80
N CYS A 361 -9.45 -13.92 26.49
CA CYS A 361 -10.42 -13.52 25.47
C CYS A 361 -11.18 -14.75 25.00
N SER A 362 -12.50 -14.60 24.79
CA SER A 362 -13.33 -15.66 24.24
C SER A 362 -12.95 -15.98 22.79
N ARG A 363 -13.13 -17.25 22.40
CA ARG A 363 -13.03 -17.71 20.99
C ARG A 363 -14.28 -17.36 20.18
N ILE A 364 -15.38 -17.03 20.85
CA ILE A 364 -16.66 -16.71 20.21
C ILE A 364 -16.52 -15.40 19.42
N LYS A 365 -16.79 -15.47 18.12
CA LYS A 365 -16.65 -14.32 17.21
C LYS A 365 -17.92 -13.47 17.12
N PHE A 366 -19.08 -14.09 17.26
CA PHE A 366 -20.38 -13.46 17.09
C PHE A 366 -21.05 -13.27 18.45
N HIS A 367 -21.53 -12.05 18.70
CA HIS A 367 -22.32 -11.73 19.87
C HIS A 367 -23.59 -11.04 19.41
N LYS A 368 -24.74 -11.62 19.78
CA LYS A 368 -26.08 -11.10 19.44
C LYS A 368 -26.26 -10.86 17.92
N GLY A 369 -25.72 -11.75 17.09
CA GLY A 369 -25.77 -11.66 15.63
C GLY A 369 -24.70 -10.77 14.98
N PHE A 370 -23.94 -9.98 15.75
CA PHE A 370 -22.89 -9.08 15.25
C PHE A 370 -21.49 -9.63 15.51
N GLN A 371 -20.53 -9.19 14.70
CA GLN A 371 -19.11 -9.46 14.89
C GLN A 371 -18.31 -8.15 15.02
N THR A 372 -17.30 -8.15 15.88
CA THR A 372 -16.33 -7.03 15.94
C THR A 372 -15.71 -6.76 14.56
N GLY A 373 -15.99 -5.56 14.06
CA GLY A 373 -15.56 -5.08 12.76
C GLY A 373 -16.67 -4.82 11.75
N ASP A 374 -17.91 -5.22 12.04
CA ASP A 374 -19.07 -4.81 11.25
C ASP A 374 -19.25 -3.30 11.32
N ILE A 375 -19.85 -2.71 10.28
CA ILE A 375 -20.25 -1.31 10.26
C ILE A 375 -21.77 -1.28 10.43
N VAL A 376 -22.21 -0.56 11.46
CA VAL A 376 -23.62 -0.49 11.86
C VAL A 376 -24.10 0.94 11.90
N ARG A 377 -25.41 1.12 11.70
CA ARG A 377 -26.15 2.32 12.07
C ARG A 377 -26.93 1.98 13.33
N ALA A 378 -26.63 2.66 14.42
CA ALA A 378 -27.39 2.57 15.66
C ALA A 378 -28.29 3.81 15.79
N VAL A 379 -29.59 3.61 15.96
CA VAL A 379 -30.54 4.70 16.24
C VAL A 379 -31.06 4.49 17.65
N VAL A 380 -30.56 5.29 18.59
CA VAL A 380 -30.90 5.18 20.02
C VAL A 380 -32.02 6.16 20.33
N THR A 381 -33.13 5.65 20.84
CA THR A 381 -34.36 6.42 21.10
C THR A 381 -34.62 6.70 22.58
N LYS A 382 -33.87 6.07 23.50
CA LYS A 382 -34.07 6.23 24.96
C LYS A 382 -32.73 6.34 25.70
N GLY A 383 -32.74 7.09 26.80
CA GLY A 383 -31.63 7.23 27.76
C GLY A 383 -30.60 8.31 27.39
N LYS A 384 -29.48 8.36 28.13
CA LYS A 384 -28.46 9.44 28.01
C LYS A 384 -27.73 9.52 26.66
N LYS A 385 -27.88 8.53 25.78
CA LYS A 385 -27.16 8.42 24.50
C LYS A 385 -28.12 8.45 23.31
N ILE A 386 -29.21 9.21 23.41
CA ILE A 386 -30.13 9.43 22.29
C ILE A 386 -29.36 10.02 21.11
N GLY A 387 -29.59 9.47 19.93
CA GLY A 387 -28.91 9.90 18.71
C GLY A 387 -28.69 8.79 17.69
N THR A 388 -28.16 9.17 16.52
CA THR A 388 -27.79 8.24 15.46
C THR A 388 -26.27 8.12 15.37
N TYR A 389 -25.77 6.90 15.49
CA TYR A 389 -24.34 6.60 15.42
C TYR A 389 -24.06 5.66 14.25
N VAL A 390 -23.13 6.05 13.38
CA VAL A 390 -22.68 5.23 12.26
C VAL A 390 -21.20 4.97 12.42
N GLY A 391 -20.81 3.69 12.45
CA GLY A 391 -19.43 3.36 12.68
C GLY A 391 -19.14 1.88 12.81
N ARG A 392 -17.87 1.57 13.04
CA ARG A 392 -17.39 0.20 13.20
C ARG A 392 -17.64 -0.29 14.62
N VAL A 393 -18.25 -1.46 14.76
CA VAL A 393 -18.65 -1.99 16.06
C VAL A 393 -17.56 -2.87 16.68
N ALA A 394 -17.35 -2.70 17.98
CA ALA A 394 -16.67 -3.65 18.85
C ALA A 394 -17.72 -4.33 19.73
N THR A 395 -17.94 -5.60 19.47
CA THR A 395 -19.00 -6.41 20.08
C THR A 395 -18.57 -6.94 21.44
N ARG A 396 -19.51 -7.03 22.38
CA ARG A 396 -19.30 -7.61 23.71
C ARG A 396 -20.35 -8.68 24.00
N LYS A 397 -20.01 -9.66 24.85
CA LYS A 397 -20.94 -10.72 25.29
C LYS A 397 -22.20 -10.13 25.93
N SER A 398 -22.08 -9.02 26.65
CA SER A 398 -23.20 -8.31 27.29
C SER A 398 -24.24 -7.76 26.32
N GLY A 399 -23.94 -7.65 25.02
CA GLY A 399 -24.82 -6.99 24.05
C GLY A 399 -24.76 -5.45 24.11
N SER A 400 -23.86 -4.89 24.92
CA SER A 400 -23.56 -3.46 24.98
C SER A 400 -22.27 -3.19 24.21
N PHE A 401 -22.40 -2.58 23.03
CA PHE A 401 -21.35 -2.45 22.03
C PHE A 401 -20.67 -1.08 22.07
N ASN A 402 -19.42 -1.04 21.60
CA ASN A 402 -18.75 0.25 21.35
C ASN A 402 -18.76 0.51 19.84
N ILE A 403 -19.10 1.71 19.42
CA ILE A 403 -19.16 2.13 18.02
C ILE A 403 -18.10 3.21 17.81
N SER A 404 -17.13 2.94 16.95
CA SER A 404 -16.15 3.95 16.50
C SER A 404 -16.76 4.76 15.36
N THR A 405 -17.24 5.97 15.68
CA THR A 405 -17.80 6.93 14.72
C THR A 405 -16.70 7.88 14.22
N LYS A 406 -17.07 8.80 13.31
CA LYS A 406 -16.17 9.89 12.89
C LYS A 406 -15.85 10.87 14.02
N SER A 407 -16.81 11.11 14.92
CA SER A 407 -16.68 12.05 16.04
C SER A 407 -16.00 11.44 17.28
N GLY A 408 -15.84 10.11 17.34
CA GLY A 408 -15.14 9.45 18.44
C GLY A 408 -15.67 8.06 18.75
N LEU A 409 -15.25 7.54 19.91
CA LEU A 409 -15.71 6.25 20.38
C LEU A 409 -16.95 6.40 21.27
N VAL A 410 -18.09 5.94 20.77
CA VAL A 410 -19.33 5.88 21.57
C VAL A 410 -19.42 4.51 22.22
N GLN A 411 -19.35 4.46 23.54
CA GLN A 411 -19.35 3.20 24.28
C GLN A 411 -20.75 2.79 24.72
N GLY A 412 -20.97 1.50 24.94
CA GLY A 412 -22.12 1.00 25.67
C GLY A 412 -23.49 1.13 24.97
N ILE A 413 -23.53 1.07 23.64
CA ILE A 413 -24.75 1.11 22.83
C ILE A 413 -25.37 -0.29 22.75
N SER A 414 -26.64 -0.43 23.11
CA SER A 414 -27.33 -1.73 23.02
C SER A 414 -27.41 -2.23 21.58
N HIS A 415 -27.10 -3.51 21.36
CA HIS A 415 -27.21 -4.17 20.06
C HIS A 415 -28.62 -4.09 19.46
N LYS A 416 -29.66 -3.95 20.28
CA LYS A 416 -31.06 -3.81 19.83
C LYS A 416 -31.27 -2.57 18.95
N TYR A 417 -30.46 -1.53 19.15
CA TYR A 417 -30.52 -0.31 18.33
C TYR A 417 -29.72 -0.42 17.03
N CYS A 418 -28.90 -1.46 16.86
CA CYS A 418 -27.96 -1.58 15.75
C CYS A 418 -28.61 -2.27 14.53
N LYS A 419 -28.45 -1.66 13.35
CA LYS A 419 -28.75 -2.27 12.05
C LYS A 419 -27.47 -2.35 11.21
N PHE A 420 -27.32 -3.43 10.44
CA PHE A 420 -26.16 -3.60 9.56
C PHE A 420 -26.15 -2.57 8.43
N ILE A 421 -25.00 -1.94 8.21
CA ILE A 421 -24.70 -1.23 6.96
C ILE A 421 -23.75 -2.07 6.09
N HIS A 422 -22.73 -2.67 6.71
CA HIS A 422 -21.74 -3.47 6.01
C HIS A 422 -21.17 -4.54 6.94
N ARG A 423 -21.20 -5.79 6.50
CA ARG A 423 -20.58 -6.90 7.24
C ARG A 423 -19.07 -6.88 7.09
N LYS A 424 -18.36 -7.26 8.16
CA LYS A 424 -16.91 -7.33 8.20
C LYS A 424 -16.37 -8.19 7.06
N ASP A 425 -15.45 -7.62 6.30
CA ASP A 425 -14.76 -8.28 5.18
C ASP A 425 -13.23 -8.20 5.28
N GLY A 426 -12.70 -7.91 6.46
CA GLY A 426 -11.27 -7.85 6.72
C GLY A 426 -10.63 -6.48 6.48
N TYR A 427 -11.40 -5.48 6.03
CA TYR A 427 -10.93 -4.12 5.77
C TYR A 427 -11.65 -3.08 6.63
N ALA A 428 -11.09 -1.88 6.67
CA ALA A 428 -11.70 -0.69 7.23
C ALA A 428 -11.86 0.41 6.15
N TYR A 429 -13.05 1.00 6.21
CA TYR A 429 -13.68 2.03 5.39
C TYR A 429 -13.37 3.49 5.73
N THR A 430 -12.71 4.29 4.87
CA THR A 430 -12.83 5.76 4.93
C THR A 430 -12.97 6.35 3.52
N ASN A 431 -13.78 7.41 3.40
CA ASN A 431 -14.00 8.18 2.17
C ASN A 431 -13.50 9.59 2.37
#